data_AF-A0A957B6I1-F1
#
_entry.id   AF-A0A957B6I1-F1
#
_cell.length_a   1.000
_cell.length_b   1.000
_cell.length_c   1.000
_cell.angle_alpha   90.00
_cell.angle_beta   90.00
_cell.angle_gamma   90.00
#
_symmetry.space_group_name_H-M   'P 1'
#
loop_
_entity.id
_entity.type
_entity.pdbx_description
1 polymer ?
#
loop_
_entity_poly.entity_id
_entity_poly.type
_entity_poly.pdbx_seq_one_letter_code
_entity_poly.pdbx_strand_id
1 'polypeptide(L)'
;TFSLINFVGVDQTNWNEPTATIPTVLTNVDFRITVARPIQAVWAASPDSEASMNATALPYTIHNEVLQFILPELNYWTMIVVEYADDH
;
A
#
# COMPACT_ATOMS: atom_id res chain seq x y z
N THR A 1 -2.75 -0.32 10.15
CA THR A 1 -1.79 -0.15 9.04
C THR A 1 -1.75 -1.43 8.24
N PHE A 2 -1.27 -1.37 6.99
CA PHE A 2 -1.13 -2.51 6.09
C PHE A 2 0.25 -2.43 5.43
N SER A 3 0.99 -3.55 5.39
CA SER A 3 2.26 -3.65 4.67
C SER A 3 2.05 -4.42 3.38
N LEU A 4 2.40 -3.81 2.26
CA LEU A 4 2.30 -4.41 0.93
C LEU A 4 3.72 -4.80 0.49
N ILE A 5 4.00 -6.10 0.44
CA ILE A 5 5.30 -6.62 -0.02
C ILE A 5 5.09 -7.24 -1.40
N ASN A 6 5.87 -6.78 -2.38
CA ASN A 6 5.74 -7.23 -3.76
C ASN A 6 6.58 -8.48 -4.02
N PHE A 7 5.91 -9.60 -4.25
CA PHE A 7 6.53 -10.84 -4.72
C PHE A 7 6.12 -11.21 -6.15
N VAL A 8 5.43 -10.31 -6.87
CA VAL A 8 4.96 -10.58 -8.23
C VAL A 8 6.15 -10.76 -9.16
N GLY A 9 6.20 -11.88 -9.87
CA GLY A 9 7.30 -12.19 -10.80
C GLY A 9 8.61 -12.58 -10.13
N VAL A 10 8.61 -12.85 -8.81
CA VAL A 10 9.78 -13.36 -8.09
C VAL A 10 9.74 -14.90 -8.06
N ASP A 11 10.76 -15.54 -8.63
CA ASP A 11 10.80 -17.01 -8.77
C ASP A 11 11.20 -17.76 -7.49
N GLN A 12 11.83 -17.08 -6.52
CA GLN A 12 12.30 -17.66 -5.25
C GLN A 12 11.98 -16.71 -4.09
N THR A 13 11.27 -17.21 -3.08
CA THR A 13 10.91 -16.43 -1.88
C THR A 13 11.72 -16.81 -0.64
N ASN A 14 12.84 -17.53 -0.83
CA ASN A 14 13.76 -17.87 0.25
C ASN A 14 14.47 -16.59 0.72
N TRP A 15 14.04 -16.06 1.86
CA TRP A 15 14.52 -14.77 2.37
C TRP A 15 16.03 -14.73 2.68
N ASN A 16 16.63 -15.90 2.87
CA ASN A 16 18.03 -16.07 3.24
C ASN A 16 18.95 -16.44 2.05
N GLU A 17 18.41 -16.46 0.82
CA GLU A 17 19.15 -16.79 -0.40
C GLU A 17 19.12 -15.63 -1.41
N PRO A 18 20.16 -15.45 -2.24
CA PRO A 18 20.14 -14.45 -3.29
C PRO A 18 18.97 -14.67 -4.25
N THR A 19 18.19 -13.63 -4.50
CA THR A 19 17.12 -13.64 -5.50
C THR A 19 17.65 -13.02 -6.79
N ALA A 20 17.60 -13.76 -7.90
CA ALA A 20 18.11 -13.29 -9.20
C ALA A 20 17.13 -12.34 -9.93
N THR A 21 15.85 -12.37 -9.55
CA THR A 21 14.75 -11.63 -10.18
C THR A 21 14.21 -10.57 -9.22
N ILE A 22 14.11 -9.32 -9.67
CA ILE A 22 13.41 -8.27 -8.92
C ILE A 22 11.89 -8.40 -9.12
N PRO A 23 11.06 -7.91 -8.17
CA PRO A 23 9.62 -7.89 -8.35
C PRO A 23 9.19 -7.07 -9.57
N THR A 24 8.10 -7.50 -10.19
CA THR A 24 7.44 -6.74 -11.26
C THR A 24 6.78 -5.51 -10.66
N VAL A 25 7.17 -4.32 -11.13
CA VAL A 25 6.56 -3.06 -10.71
C VAL A 25 5.07 -3.07 -11.05
N LEU A 26 4.24 -2.82 -10.04
CA LEU A 26 2.81 -2.65 -10.23
C LEU A 26 2.48 -1.16 -10.21
N THR A 27 1.66 -0.70 -11.16
CA THR A 27 1.22 0.70 -11.22
C THR A 27 -0.30 0.78 -11.15
N ASN A 28 -0.80 1.87 -10.57
CA ASN A 28 -2.23 2.17 -10.44
C ASN A 28 -3.05 1.00 -9.86
N VAL A 29 -2.58 0.44 -8.75
CA VAL A 29 -3.20 -0.72 -8.11
C VAL A 29 -4.47 -0.28 -7.38
N ASP A 30 -5.62 -0.84 -7.75
CA ASP A 30 -6.91 -0.62 -7.09
C ASP A 30 -6.99 -1.42 -5.78
N PHE A 31 -7.00 -0.71 -4.65
CA PHE A 31 -7.15 -1.29 -3.32
C PHE A 31 -8.56 -1.12 -2.80
N ARG A 32 -9.08 -2.21 -2.21
CA ARG A 32 -10.40 -2.24 -1.58
C ARG A 32 -10.28 -2.88 -0.21
N ILE A 33 -10.68 -2.14 0.82
CA ILE A 33 -10.59 -2.56 2.22
C ILE A 33 -11.96 -2.36 2.85
N THR A 34 -12.51 -3.41 3.45
CA THR A 34 -13.72 -3.26 4.29
C THR A 34 -13.35 -2.53 5.58
N VAL A 35 -14.04 -1.45 5.88
CA VAL A 35 -13.80 -0.59 7.04
C VAL A 35 -15.07 -0.47 7.88
N ALA A 36 -14.95 -0.66 9.19
CA ALA A 36 -16.08 -0.64 10.12
C ALA A 36 -16.28 0.73 10.82
N ARG A 37 -15.41 1.70 10.53
CA ARG A 37 -15.37 3.01 11.18
C ARG A 37 -15.14 4.11 10.15
N PRO A 38 -15.59 5.35 10.41
CA PRO A 38 -15.29 6.49 9.55
C PRO A 38 -13.77 6.69 9.38
N ILE A 39 -13.34 7.01 8.16
CA ILE A 39 -11.94 7.25 7.82
C ILE A 39 -11.69 8.75 7.81
N GLN A 40 -10.58 9.17 8.41
CA GLN A 40 -10.07 10.55 8.36
C GLN A 40 -9.13 10.71 7.15
N ALA A 41 -8.17 9.80 7.00
CA ALA A 41 -7.19 9.87 5.92
C ALA A 41 -6.63 8.48 5.55
N VAL A 42 -6.12 8.38 4.33
CA VAL A 42 -5.30 7.25 3.87
C VAL A 42 -3.93 7.80 3.50
N TRP A 43 -2.88 7.20 4.06
CA TRP A 43 -1.50 7.58 3.83
C TRP A 43 -0.71 6.44 3.22
N ALA A 44 0.24 6.76 2.34
CA ALA A 44 1.20 5.81 1.81
C ALA A 44 2.63 6.34 1.96
N ALA A 45 3.54 5.46 2.36
CA ALA A 45 4.98 5.70 2.39
C ALA A 45 5.72 4.43 1.95
N SER A 46 6.84 4.61 1.25
CA SER A 46 7.68 3.52 0.76
C SER A 46 9.16 3.92 0.79
N PRO A 47 10.05 3.06 1.28
CA PRO A 47 11.49 3.30 1.21
C PRO A 47 12.07 3.11 -0.20
N ASP A 48 11.27 2.69 -1.18
CA ASP A 48 11.74 2.29 -2.51
C ASP A 48 12.32 3.46 -3.32
N SER A 49 12.02 4.70 -2.94
CA SER A 49 12.60 5.92 -3.50
C SER A 49 12.57 7.10 -2.52
N GLU A 50 13.44 8.08 -2.74
CA GLU A 50 13.42 9.36 -2.00
C GLU A 50 12.07 10.09 -2.14
N ALA A 51 11.42 9.99 -3.31
CA ALA A 51 10.14 10.63 -3.57
C ALA A 51 8.97 10.01 -2.78
N SER A 52 9.09 8.73 -2.42
CA SER A 52 8.06 7.97 -1.70
C SER A 52 8.35 7.79 -0.20
N MET A 53 9.53 8.23 0.27
CA MET A 53 10.00 7.97 1.63
C MET A 53 9.15 8.66 2.70
N ASN A 54 8.59 9.83 2.39
CA ASN A 54 7.67 10.54 3.28
C ASN A 54 6.22 10.11 3.04
N ALA A 55 5.42 10.08 4.11
CA ALA A 55 4.00 9.77 4.00
C ALA A 55 3.26 10.81 3.13
N THR A 56 2.50 10.32 2.16
CA THR A 56 1.67 11.12 1.26
C THR A 56 0.22 10.70 1.39
N ALA A 57 -0.69 11.67 1.35
CA ALA A 57 -2.13 11.39 1.40
C ALA A 57 -2.60 10.82 0.06
N LEU A 58 -3.37 9.74 0.11
CA LEU A 58 -4.04 9.18 -1.06
C LEU A 58 -5.51 9.62 -1.07
N PRO A 59 -6.02 10.09 -2.22
CA PRO A 59 -7.45 10.28 -2.39
C PRO A 59 -8.16 8.94 -2.30
N TYR A 60 -9.31 8.92 -1.63
CA TYR A 60 -10.10 7.72 -1.44
C TYR A 60 -11.60 8.01 -1.55
N THR A 61 -12.37 6.96 -1.77
CA THR A 61 -13.83 6.97 -1.68
C THR A 61 -14.28 5.87 -0.75
N ILE A 62 -15.48 6.02 -0.17
CA ILE A 62 -16.12 4.97 0.63
C ILE A 62 -17.51 4.74 0.06
N HIS A 63 -17.82 3.47 -0.24
CA HIS A 63 -19.15 3.05 -0.66
C HIS A 63 -19.49 1.70 -0.03
N ASN A 64 -20.63 1.62 0.67
CA ASN A 64 -21.07 0.42 1.38
C ASN A 64 -19.97 -0.20 2.25
N GLU A 65 -19.37 0.60 3.15
CA GLU A 65 -18.29 0.16 4.07
C GLU A 65 -16.99 -0.32 3.38
N VAL A 66 -16.86 -0.11 2.07
CA VAL A 66 -15.63 -0.40 1.32
C VAL A 66 -14.88 0.90 1.06
N LEU A 67 -13.72 1.03 1.69
CA LEU A 67 -12.70 2.03 1.35
C LEU A 67 -12.03 1.63 0.05
N GLN A 68 -12.01 2.54 -0.92
CA GLN A 68 -11.34 2.36 -2.21
C GLN A 68 -10.35 3.48 -2.47
N PHE A 69 -9.13 3.13 -2.93
CA PHE A 69 -8.11 4.09 -3.35
C PHE A 69 -7.17 3.45 -4.38
N ILE A 70 -6.44 4.28 -5.12
CA ILE A 70 -5.40 3.84 -6.05
C ILE A 70 -4.03 4.06 -5.41
N LEU A 71 -3.21 3.00 -5.35
CA LEU A 71 -1.79 3.14 -5.10
C LEU A 71 -1.07 3.37 -6.43
N PRO A 72 -0.37 4.50 -6.63
CA PRO A 72 0.25 4.82 -7.92
C PRO A 72 1.32 3.80 -8.34
N GLU A 73 2.10 3.30 -7.39
CA GLU A 73 3.22 2.40 -7.65
C GLU A 73 3.50 1.50 -6.43
N LEU A 74 3.85 0.25 -6.70
CA LEU A 74 4.39 -0.71 -5.74
C LEU A 74 5.61 -1.40 -6.35
N ASN A 75 6.79 -1.09 -5.82
CA ASN A 75 8.06 -1.66 -6.26
C ASN A 75 8.44 -2.87 -5.41
N TYR A 76 8.88 -2.67 -4.18
CA TYR A 76 9.22 -3.72 -3.23
C TYR A 76 8.30 -3.68 -2.01
N TRP A 77 8.16 -2.50 -1.38
CA TRP A 77 7.38 -2.36 -0.17
C TRP A 77 6.72 -0.99 -0.06
N THR A 78 5.41 -0.99 0.17
CA THR A 78 4.66 0.22 0.58
C THR A 78 3.91 -0.06 1.87
N MET A 79 3.99 0.87 2.82
CA MET A 79 3.15 0.89 4.00
C MET A 79 1.95 1.80 3.77
N ILE A 80 0.75 1.27 4.02
CA ILE A 80 -0.51 2.01 4.00
C ILE A 80 -0.97 2.23 5.45
N VAL A 81 -1.30 3.48 5.77
CA VAL A 81 -1.93 3.85 7.05
C VAL A 81 -3.34 4.31 6.75
N VAL A 82 -4.33 3.62 7.32
CA VAL A 82 -5.72 4.08 7.35
C VAL A 82 -5.94 4.70 8.73
N GLU A 83 -6.09 6.02 8.74
CA GLU A 83 -6.36 6.82 9.93
C GLU A 83 -7.89 6.93 10.09
N TYR A 84 -8.40 6.47 11.23
CA TYR A 84 -9.82 6.53 11.54
C TYR A 84 -10.14 7.86 12.22
N ALA A 85 -11.32 8.41 11.96
CA ALA A 85 -11.79 9.57 12.72
C ALA A 85 -12.01 9.17 14.19
N ASP A 86 -11.67 10.06 15.12
CA ASP A 86 -11.93 9.84 16.54
C ASP A 86 -13.44 9.88 16.83
N ASP A 87 -13.91 8.92 17.63
CA ASP A 87 -15.24 8.94 18.23
C ASP A 87 -15.21 9.92 19.42
N HIS A 88 -15.51 11.20 19.18
CA HIS A 88 -15.70 12.18 20.27
C HIS A 88 -17.02 11.96 21.02
#